data_AF-A0A6A7GBJ0-F1
#
_entry.id   AF-A0A6A7GBJ0-F1
#
_cell.length_a   1.000
_cell.length_b   1.000
_cell.length_c   1.000
_cell.angle_alpha   90.00
_cell.angle_beta   90.00
_cell.angle_gamma   90.00
#
_symmetry.space_group_name_H-M   'P 1'
#
loop_
_entity.id
_entity.type
_entity.pdbx_description
1 polymer ?
#
loop_
_entity_poly.entity_id
_entity_poly.type
_entity_poly.pdbx_seq_one_letter_code
_entity_poly.pdbx_strand_id
1 'polypeptide(L)'
;FLNQLIGNLPNSVVQVALYNGIVMGGGVGLSVHAKYRVASEKTLFAMPEVSIGLFPDVGGSHFLSRLSGNIGMYLALTGDRLRGADILHAGVATHYVPHDSFEALEKDLLNARDSGEVSKILQSYSENGDELPNTLAENIDAIERVFGLNSVEAILSALGNEQGDWAAKCKKMILKASPTSLRITHRQVREGGRLSFSECFDMEYEMTREISRNHDFFEGVRAVMIDKDGPPRWDPSALDQVSDEMVNRYFPKLSN
;
A
#
# COMPACT_ATOMS: atom_id res chain seq x y z
N PHE A 1 -2.64 -16.74 -4.15
CA PHE A 1 -1.74 -17.91 -4.12
C PHE A 1 -0.25 -17.55 -4.13
N LEU A 2 0.29 -16.86 -5.15
CA LEU A 2 1.73 -16.55 -5.19
C LEU A 2 2.21 -15.62 -4.06
N ASN A 3 1.50 -14.51 -3.80
CA ASN A 3 1.89 -13.55 -2.76
C ASN A 3 1.86 -14.18 -1.35
N GLN A 4 0.85 -15.02 -1.10
CA GLN A 4 0.74 -15.77 0.15
C GLN A 4 1.85 -16.83 0.28
N LEU A 5 2.25 -17.47 -0.82
CA LEU A 5 3.41 -18.38 -0.82
C LEU A 5 4.68 -17.64 -0.43
N ILE A 6 4.96 -16.48 -1.04
CA ILE A 6 6.12 -15.62 -0.74
C ILE A 6 6.19 -15.32 0.77
N GLY A 7 5.08 -14.90 1.37
CA GLY A 7 5.03 -14.60 2.81
C GLY A 7 5.09 -15.82 3.74
N ASN A 8 4.76 -17.02 3.26
CA ASN A 8 4.74 -18.27 4.04
C ASN A 8 5.93 -19.20 3.75
N LEU A 9 6.90 -18.79 2.93
CA LEU A 9 8.10 -19.59 2.71
C LEU A 9 8.81 -19.83 4.06
N PRO A 10 9.38 -21.04 4.26
CA PRO A 10 10.02 -21.37 5.53
C PRO A 10 11.21 -20.44 5.79
N ASN A 11 11.52 -20.20 7.07
CA ASN A 11 12.65 -19.33 7.48
C ASN A 11 14.01 -19.75 6.91
N SER A 12 14.15 -20.99 6.44
CA SER A 12 15.33 -21.50 5.74
C SER A 12 15.50 -20.92 4.33
N VAL A 13 14.43 -20.40 3.72
CA VAL A 13 14.44 -19.73 2.41
C VAL A 13 14.45 -18.23 2.64
N VAL A 14 15.60 -17.61 2.37
CA VAL A 14 15.76 -16.16 2.53
C VAL A 14 15.40 -15.46 1.25
N GLN A 15 14.50 -14.48 1.35
CA GLN A 15 14.08 -13.65 0.23
C GLN A 15 14.58 -12.23 0.44
N VAL A 16 15.24 -11.69 -0.58
CA VAL A 16 15.66 -10.29 -0.64
C VAL A 16 15.02 -9.68 -1.88
N ALA A 17 14.14 -8.70 -1.68
CA ALA A 17 13.55 -7.93 -2.77
C ALA A 17 14.30 -6.61 -2.93
N LEU A 18 14.92 -6.41 -4.09
CA LEU A 18 15.62 -5.17 -4.45
C LEU A 18 14.68 -4.23 -5.21
N TYR A 19 14.37 -3.07 -4.65
CA TYR A 19 13.45 -2.10 -5.25
C TYR A 19 14.14 -1.15 -6.21
N ASN A 20 14.47 -1.67 -7.40
CA ASN A 20 15.10 -0.90 -8.45
C ASN A 20 14.04 -0.14 -9.30
N GLY A 21 13.57 0.99 -8.80
CA GLY A 21 12.62 1.85 -9.50
C GLY A 21 11.17 1.74 -8.99
N ILE A 22 10.22 1.61 -9.91
CA ILE A 22 8.78 1.67 -9.59
C ILE A 22 8.31 0.33 -9.01
N VAL A 23 7.71 0.38 -7.82
CA VAL A 23 7.11 -0.77 -7.13
C VAL A 23 5.67 -0.42 -6.78
N MET A 24 4.71 -0.84 -7.60
CA MET A 24 3.29 -0.49 -7.44
C MET A 24 2.38 -1.70 -7.61
N GLY A 25 1.28 -1.73 -6.86
CA GLY A 25 0.23 -2.75 -6.92
C GLY A 25 0.77 -4.18 -6.89
N GLY A 26 0.53 -4.95 -7.95
CA GLY A 26 1.03 -6.32 -8.05
C GLY A 26 2.56 -6.47 -7.81
N GLY A 27 3.36 -5.46 -8.19
CA GLY A 27 4.80 -5.43 -7.90
C GLY A 27 5.10 -5.36 -6.40
N VAL A 28 4.30 -4.62 -5.63
CA VAL A 28 4.36 -4.59 -4.17
C VAL A 28 4.03 -5.97 -3.61
N GLY A 29 3.00 -6.63 -4.15
CA GLY A 29 2.61 -7.97 -3.73
C GLY A 29 3.70 -9.03 -3.87
N LEU A 30 4.58 -8.91 -4.88
CA LEU A 30 5.67 -9.83 -5.10
C LEU A 30 6.84 -9.64 -4.14
N SER A 31 6.82 -8.60 -3.31
CA SER A 31 7.99 -8.22 -2.53
C SER A 31 7.74 -7.80 -1.10
N VAL A 32 6.61 -7.16 -0.78
CA VAL A 32 6.35 -6.63 0.57
C VAL A 32 6.28 -7.72 1.63
N HIS A 33 5.95 -8.95 1.21
CA HIS A 33 5.92 -10.14 2.07
C HIS A 33 7.27 -10.84 2.21
N ALA A 34 8.30 -10.41 1.47
CA ALA A 34 9.66 -10.92 1.63
C ALA A 34 10.26 -10.46 2.96
N LYS A 35 11.17 -11.28 3.51
CA LYS A 35 11.87 -10.99 4.77
C LYS A 35 12.71 -9.71 4.67
N TYR A 36 13.40 -9.52 3.55
CA TYR A 36 14.22 -8.33 3.30
C TYR A 36 13.72 -7.57 2.08
N ARG A 37 13.60 -6.25 2.21
CA ARG A 37 13.04 -5.33 1.21
C ARG A 37 13.95 -4.12 1.17
N VAL A 38 14.69 -3.96 0.08
CA VAL A 38 15.78 -2.98 -0.03
C VAL A 38 15.35 -1.85 -0.94
N ALA A 39 15.14 -0.66 -0.38
CA ALA A 39 14.88 0.56 -1.13
C ALA A 39 16.17 1.31 -1.46
N SER A 40 16.07 2.24 -2.42
CA SER A 40 17.11 3.19 -2.81
C SER A 40 16.47 4.54 -3.13
N GLU A 41 17.27 5.54 -3.44
CA GLU A 41 16.81 6.87 -3.87
C GLU A 41 15.98 6.83 -5.17
N LYS A 42 16.13 5.76 -5.97
CA LYS A 42 15.35 5.53 -7.19
C LYS A 42 14.01 4.84 -6.95
N THR A 43 13.79 4.31 -5.75
CA THR A 43 12.55 3.59 -5.47
C THR A 43 11.36 4.53 -5.44
N LEU A 44 10.29 4.13 -6.13
CA LEU A 44 8.99 4.79 -6.11
C LEU A 44 7.91 3.77 -5.74
N PHE A 45 7.35 3.88 -4.53
CA PHE A 45 6.34 2.97 -4.02
C PHE A 45 4.95 3.61 -4.05
N ALA A 46 3.91 2.86 -4.46
CA ALA A 46 2.50 3.27 -4.27
C ALA A 46 1.52 2.09 -4.37
N MET A 47 0.34 2.25 -3.78
CA MET A 47 -0.84 1.41 -3.98
C MET A 47 -1.96 2.26 -4.62
N PRO A 48 -1.95 2.48 -5.95
CA PRO A 48 -2.86 3.41 -6.63
C PRO A 48 -4.24 2.82 -6.98
N GLU A 49 -4.59 1.63 -6.47
CA GLU A 49 -5.74 0.83 -6.89
C GLU A 49 -7.08 1.56 -6.80
N VAL A 50 -7.27 2.40 -5.78
CA VAL A 50 -8.50 3.19 -5.62
C VAL A 50 -8.78 4.15 -6.77
N SER A 51 -7.72 4.56 -7.49
CA SER A 51 -7.84 5.45 -8.66
C SER A 51 -8.32 4.76 -9.93
N ILE A 52 -8.34 3.42 -9.94
CA ILE A 52 -8.79 2.58 -11.04
C ILE A 52 -10.01 1.71 -10.67
N GLY A 53 -10.73 2.06 -9.60
CA GLY A 53 -11.90 1.31 -9.17
C GLY A 53 -11.59 -0.05 -8.55
N LEU A 54 -10.38 -0.23 -8.01
CA LEU A 54 -9.97 -1.41 -7.24
C LEU A 54 -9.68 -1.01 -5.77
N PHE A 55 -9.22 -1.93 -4.94
CA PHE A 55 -8.71 -1.67 -3.58
C PHE A 55 -7.28 -2.21 -3.47
N PRO A 56 -6.47 -1.81 -2.48
CA PRO A 56 -5.13 -2.35 -2.28
C PRO A 56 -5.16 -3.85 -1.98
N ASP A 57 -4.96 -4.67 -3.01
CA ASP A 57 -5.00 -6.13 -2.95
C ASP A 57 -3.59 -6.70 -2.65
N VAL A 58 -3.35 -7.96 -3.04
CA VAL A 58 -2.06 -8.67 -2.93
C VAL A 58 -1.46 -8.68 -1.51
N GLY A 59 -2.30 -8.72 -0.49
CA GLY A 59 -1.95 -8.64 0.93
C GLY A 59 -1.89 -7.21 1.47
N GLY A 60 -2.41 -6.23 0.74
CA GLY A 60 -2.56 -4.82 1.12
C GLY A 60 -3.24 -4.66 2.48
N SER A 61 -4.31 -5.41 2.72
CA SER A 61 -5.01 -5.43 4.01
C SER A 61 -4.09 -5.82 5.17
N HIS A 62 -3.10 -6.69 4.93
CA HIS A 62 -2.16 -7.13 5.96
C HIS A 62 -1.06 -6.11 6.21
N PHE A 63 -0.31 -5.72 5.18
CA PHE A 63 0.90 -4.91 5.40
C PHE A 63 0.55 -3.44 5.66
N LEU A 64 -0.46 -2.86 4.98
CA LEU A 64 -0.83 -1.46 5.17
C LEU A 64 -1.33 -1.23 6.60
N SER A 65 -2.12 -2.16 7.14
CA SER A 65 -2.64 -2.05 8.52
C SER A 65 -1.56 -2.18 9.60
N ARG A 66 -0.33 -2.51 9.23
CA ARG A 66 0.82 -2.76 10.13
C ARG A 66 1.97 -1.77 9.90
N LEU A 67 1.82 -0.83 8.96
CA LEU A 67 2.76 0.29 8.84
C LEU A 67 2.65 1.20 10.07
N SER A 68 3.66 2.04 10.29
CA SER A 68 3.71 2.96 11.41
C SER A 68 2.48 3.89 11.43
N GLY A 69 1.83 4.01 12.59
CA GLY A 69 0.68 4.89 12.78
C GLY A 69 -0.44 4.62 11.78
N ASN A 70 -0.95 5.69 11.16
CA ASN A 70 -1.99 5.61 10.11
C ASN A 70 -1.43 5.83 8.69
N ILE A 71 -0.12 5.67 8.48
CA ILE A 71 0.51 5.80 7.17
C ILE A 71 -0.12 4.84 6.16
N GLY A 72 -0.40 3.60 6.54
CA GLY A 72 -1.00 2.64 5.63
C GLY A 72 -2.38 3.04 5.14
N MET A 73 -3.23 3.58 6.02
CA MET A 73 -4.55 4.11 5.62
C MET A 73 -4.40 5.33 4.70
N TYR A 74 -3.44 6.21 4.99
CA TYR A 74 -3.09 7.34 4.13
C TYR A 74 -2.71 6.87 2.71
N LEU A 75 -1.80 5.91 2.59
CA LEU A 75 -1.38 5.38 1.29
C LEU A 75 -2.52 4.67 0.57
N ALA A 76 -3.32 3.88 1.29
CA ALA A 76 -4.43 3.11 0.75
C ALA A 76 -5.51 4.00 0.10
N LEU A 77 -5.89 5.11 0.75
CA LEU A 77 -6.98 5.97 0.27
C LEU A 77 -6.54 7.04 -0.71
N THR A 78 -5.28 7.48 -0.64
CA THR A 78 -4.77 8.53 -1.53
C THR A 78 -4.11 7.94 -2.78
N GLY A 79 -3.53 6.74 -2.68
CA GLY A 79 -2.61 6.21 -3.70
C GLY A 79 -1.35 7.06 -3.85
N ASP A 80 -0.98 7.86 -2.84
CA ASP A 80 0.20 8.70 -2.92
C ASP A 80 1.49 7.89 -2.95
N ARG A 81 2.54 8.53 -3.44
CA ARG A 81 3.82 7.91 -3.73
C ARG A 81 4.80 8.17 -2.61
N LEU A 82 5.40 7.11 -2.09
CA LEU A 82 6.61 7.21 -1.27
C LEU A 82 7.84 7.13 -2.16
N ARG A 83 8.87 7.89 -1.80
CA ARG A 83 10.14 7.96 -2.53
C ARG A 83 11.31 7.80 -1.58
N GLY A 84 12.36 7.14 -2.05
CA GLY A 84 13.61 7.06 -1.31
C GLY A 84 13.44 6.58 0.12
N ALA A 85 14.02 7.32 1.06
CA ALA A 85 14.04 6.97 2.48
C ALA A 85 12.68 7.00 3.17
N ASP A 86 11.68 7.72 2.64
CA ASP A 86 10.31 7.68 3.20
C ASP A 86 9.73 6.26 3.19
N ILE A 87 10.17 5.41 2.27
CA ILE A 87 9.76 4.00 2.17
C ILE A 87 10.31 3.19 3.36
N LEU A 88 11.52 3.52 3.82
CA LEU A 88 12.11 2.95 5.04
C LEU A 88 11.37 3.47 6.28
N HIS A 89 11.17 4.79 6.38
CA HIS A 89 10.47 5.41 7.52
C HIS A 89 9.02 4.95 7.68
N ALA A 90 8.32 4.70 6.57
CA ALA A 90 6.98 4.12 6.57
C ALA A 90 6.94 2.65 7.03
N GLY A 91 8.07 1.96 7.05
CA GLY A 91 8.18 0.52 7.36
C GLY A 91 7.92 -0.41 6.18
N VAL A 92 7.82 0.13 4.95
CA VAL A 92 7.63 -0.66 3.73
C VAL A 92 8.92 -1.38 3.35
N ALA A 93 10.04 -0.68 3.36
CA ALA A 93 11.38 -1.26 3.21
C ALA A 93 11.96 -1.64 4.57
N THR A 94 12.85 -2.63 4.60
CA THR A 94 13.63 -2.98 5.81
C THR A 94 15.03 -2.37 5.77
N HIS A 95 15.56 -2.10 4.59
CA HIS A 95 16.91 -1.58 4.38
C HIS A 95 16.84 -0.48 3.32
N TYR A 96 17.75 0.48 3.42
CA TYR A 96 17.96 1.51 2.41
C TYR A 96 19.42 1.48 1.97
N VAL A 97 19.65 1.26 0.69
CA VAL A 97 20.98 1.13 0.09
C VAL A 97 21.04 2.05 -1.13
N PRO A 98 22.10 2.85 -1.31
CA PRO A 98 22.29 3.65 -2.52
C PRO A 98 22.24 2.78 -3.77
N HIS A 99 21.53 3.22 -4.81
CA HIS A 99 21.31 2.40 -6.00
C HIS A 99 22.62 1.95 -6.67
N ASP A 100 23.64 2.81 -6.67
CA ASP A 100 24.94 2.50 -7.28
C ASP A 100 25.65 1.31 -6.60
N SER A 101 25.24 0.93 -5.39
CA SER A 101 25.73 -0.24 -4.67
C SER A 101 24.96 -1.54 -4.96
N PHE A 102 23.87 -1.50 -5.72
CA PHE A 102 22.98 -2.67 -5.91
C PHE A 102 23.69 -3.83 -6.61
N GLU A 103 24.53 -3.57 -7.62
CA GLU A 103 25.27 -4.62 -8.33
C GLU A 103 26.26 -5.35 -7.42
N ALA A 104 27.00 -4.60 -6.60
CA ALA A 104 27.92 -5.16 -5.62
C ALA A 104 27.17 -5.94 -4.52
N LEU A 105 26.07 -5.37 -4.02
CA LEU A 105 25.20 -6.02 -3.05
C LEU A 105 24.66 -7.36 -3.57
N GLU A 106 24.14 -7.40 -4.80
CA GLU A 106 23.62 -8.63 -5.41
C GLU A 106 24.70 -9.71 -5.51
N LYS A 107 25.91 -9.34 -5.94
CA LYS A 107 27.05 -10.24 -6.02
C LYS A 107 27.41 -10.83 -4.65
N ASP A 108 27.43 -10.01 -3.61
CA ASP A 108 27.75 -10.47 -2.26
C ASP A 108 26.65 -11.38 -1.70
N LEU A 109 25.38 -11.04 -1.94
CA LEU A 109 24.22 -11.85 -1.54
C LEU A 109 24.24 -13.23 -2.19
N LEU A 110 24.63 -13.35 -3.47
CA LEU A 110 24.76 -14.64 -4.16
C LEU A 110 25.85 -15.54 -3.57
N ASN A 111 26.81 -14.96 -2.83
CA ASN A 111 27.87 -15.70 -2.15
C ASN A 111 27.56 -15.98 -0.66
N ALA A 112 26.41 -15.55 -0.15
CA ALA A 112 26.00 -15.80 1.22
C ALA A 112 25.70 -17.28 1.45
N ARG A 113 26.21 -17.84 2.56
CA ARG A 113 26.06 -19.25 2.91
C ARG A 113 24.79 -19.55 3.71
N ASP A 114 24.32 -18.57 4.46
CA ASP A 114 23.15 -18.71 5.34
C ASP A 114 22.42 -17.38 5.57
N SER A 115 21.30 -17.45 6.28
CA SER A 115 20.45 -16.30 6.55
C SER A 115 21.07 -15.24 7.46
N GLY A 116 22.04 -15.62 8.30
CA GLY A 116 22.80 -14.70 9.14
C GLY A 116 23.80 -13.90 8.32
N GLU A 117 24.47 -14.54 7.36
CA GLU A 117 25.37 -13.87 6.41
C GLU A 117 24.62 -12.88 5.53
N VAL A 118 23.42 -13.22 5.03
CA VAL A 118 22.56 -12.29 4.29
C VAL A 118 22.25 -11.03 5.11
N SER A 119 21.88 -11.19 6.39
CA SER A 119 21.58 -10.04 7.26
C SER A 119 22.80 -9.14 7.46
N LYS A 120 24.00 -9.72 7.61
CA LYS A 120 25.25 -8.96 7.79
C LYS A 120 25.62 -8.19 6.52
N ILE A 121 25.47 -8.82 5.35
CA ILE A 121 25.71 -8.18 4.06
C ILE A 121 24.78 -6.98 3.92
N LEU A 122 23.47 -7.18 4.06
CA LEU A 122 22.49 -6.10 3.97
C LEU A 122 22.81 -4.95 4.94
N GLN A 123 23.13 -5.26 6.19
CA GLN A 123 23.49 -4.25 7.18
C GLN A 123 24.76 -3.46 6.82
N SER A 124 25.74 -4.08 6.16
CA SER A 124 26.99 -3.42 5.77
C SER A 124 26.83 -2.45 4.59
N TYR A 125 25.81 -2.66 3.75
CA TYR A 125 25.47 -1.77 2.64
C TYR A 125 24.43 -0.71 3.02
N SER A 126 23.67 -0.93 4.10
CA SER A 126 22.62 -0.02 4.54
C SER A 126 23.15 1.30 5.06
N GLU A 127 22.47 2.38 4.69
CA GLU A 127 22.62 3.68 5.35
C GLU A 127 21.80 3.72 6.65
N ASN A 128 22.23 4.56 7.59
CA ASN A 128 21.51 4.79 8.83
C ASN A 128 20.23 5.59 8.56
N GLY A 129 19.08 4.98 8.81
CA GLY A 129 17.77 5.61 8.57
C GLY A 129 17.60 6.95 9.27
N ASP A 130 18.17 7.14 10.47
CA ASP A 130 18.06 8.39 11.24
C ASP A 130 18.80 9.57 10.58
N GLU A 131 19.73 9.29 9.67
CA GLU A 131 20.51 10.30 8.93
C GLU A 131 19.90 10.62 7.55
N LEU A 132 18.87 9.86 7.14
CA LEU A 132 18.23 10.04 5.85
C LEU A 132 17.12 11.10 5.87
N PRO A 133 16.83 11.75 4.72
CA PRO A 133 15.70 12.66 4.61
C PRO A 133 14.37 11.96 4.89
N ASN A 134 13.56 12.55 5.77
CA ASN A 134 12.22 12.07 6.10
C ASN A 134 11.19 13.16 5.79
N THR A 135 10.58 13.10 4.60
CA THR A 135 9.58 14.08 4.17
C THR A 135 8.22 13.82 4.82
N LEU A 136 7.96 12.58 5.25
CA LEU A 136 6.75 12.23 6.00
C LEU A 136 6.69 12.94 7.36
N ALA A 137 7.84 13.24 7.96
CA ALA A 137 7.92 13.89 9.28
C ALA A 137 7.16 15.23 9.34
N GLU A 138 7.11 15.98 8.23
CA GLU A 138 6.40 17.28 8.18
C GLU A 138 4.89 17.14 8.43
N ASN A 139 4.28 16.02 8.02
CA ASN A 139 2.84 15.81 8.04
C ASN A 139 2.44 14.60 8.91
N ILE A 140 3.36 13.98 9.64
CA ILE A 140 3.11 12.71 10.33
C ILE A 140 2.00 12.83 11.37
N ASP A 141 1.98 13.89 12.17
CA ASP A 141 0.95 14.14 13.18
C ASP A 141 -0.43 14.31 12.54
N ALA A 142 -0.49 14.99 11.39
CA ALA A 142 -1.72 15.16 10.63
C ALA A 142 -2.16 13.83 9.99
N ILE A 143 -1.23 13.04 9.45
CA ILE A 143 -1.50 11.69 8.92
C ILE A 143 -2.12 10.82 10.00
N GLU A 144 -1.48 10.74 11.17
CA GLU A 144 -1.97 9.92 12.28
C GLU A 144 -3.36 10.35 12.73
N ARG A 145 -3.58 11.65 12.96
CA ARG A 145 -4.86 12.14 13.44
C ARG A 145 -5.98 12.00 12.42
N VAL A 146 -5.72 12.36 11.16
CA VAL A 146 -6.75 12.43 10.12
C VAL A 146 -7.10 11.05 9.60
N PHE A 147 -6.10 10.22 9.23
CA PHE A 147 -6.34 8.91 8.65
C PHE A 147 -6.66 7.83 9.70
N GLY A 148 -6.60 8.17 10.99
CA GLY A 148 -7.12 7.33 12.08
C GLY A 148 -8.64 7.37 12.26
N LEU A 149 -9.33 8.27 11.55
CA LEU A 149 -10.78 8.48 11.70
C LEU A 149 -11.61 7.29 11.20
N ASN A 150 -12.84 7.20 11.71
CA ASN A 150 -13.70 6.01 11.56
C ASN A 150 -14.46 5.93 10.22
N SER A 151 -14.33 6.90 9.32
CA SER A 151 -14.93 6.83 7.98
C SER A 151 -14.21 7.73 6.98
N VAL A 152 -14.40 7.47 5.68
CA VAL A 152 -13.83 8.29 4.59
C VAL A 152 -14.40 9.71 4.62
N GLU A 153 -15.67 9.87 4.96
CA GLU A 153 -16.35 11.15 5.09
C GLU A 153 -15.74 11.98 6.24
N ALA A 154 -15.45 11.34 7.38
CA ALA A 154 -14.76 11.98 8.49
C ALA A 154 -13.34 12.41 8.11
N ILE A 155 -12.61 11.57 7.37
CA ILE A 155 -11.28 11.89 6.81
C ILE A 155 -11.36 13.12 5.90
N LEU A 156 -12.28 13.13 4.94
CA LEU A 156 -12.45 14.25 4.00
C LEU A 156 -12.87 15.56 4.70
N SER A 157 -13.71 15.47 5.73
CA SER A 157 -14.11 16.60 6.56
C SER A 157 -12.90 17.17 7.31
N ALA A 158 -12.12 16.31 7.97
CA ALA A 158 -10.91 16.71 8.68
C ALA A 158 -9.87 17.34 7.72
N LEU A 159 -9.58 16.72 6.57
CA LEU A 159 -8.71 17.29 5.53
C LEU A 159 -9.21 18.65 5.02
N GLY A 160 -10.52 18.90 5.04
CA GLY A 160 -11.10 20.20 4.68
C GLY A 160 -10.82 21.31 5.70
N ASN A 161 -10.50 20.95 6.94
CA ASN A 161 -10.17 21.87 8.03
C ASN A 161 -8.66 21.98 8.28
N GLU A 162 -7.86 21.06 7.75
CA GLU A 162 -6.40 21.16 7.76
C GLU A 162 -5.91 22.31 6.87
N GLN A 163 -4.81 22.95 7.30
CA GLN A 163 -4.13 23.96 6.51
C GLN A 163 -2.97 23.35 5.70
N GLY A 164 -2.62 23.97 4.59
CA GLY A 164 -1.45 23.63 3.78
C GLY A 164 -1.74 22.77 2.55
N ASP A 165 -0.76 22.75 1.65
CA ASP A 165 -0.89 22.13 0.32
C ASP A 165 -1.02 20.61 0.38
N TRP A 166 -0.41 19.97 1.41
CA TRP A 166 -0.50 18.53 1.62
C TRP A 166 -1.95 18.07 1.81
N ALA A 167 -2.70 18.71 2.70
CA ALA A 167 -4.09 18.33 2.97
C ALA A 167 -4.99 18.55 1.74
N ALA A 168 -4.80 19.66 1.03
CA ALA A 168 -5.51 19.96 -0.21
C ALA A 168 -5.21 18.92 -1.31
N LYS A 169 -3.95 18.49 -1.43
CA LYS A 169 -3.52 17.41 -2.33
C LYS A 169 -4.21 16.09 -1.97
N CYS A 170 -4.16 15.67 -0.71
CA CYS A 170 -4.80 14.45 -0.21
C CYS A 170 -6.30 14.43 -0.51
N LYS A 171 -6.99 15.52 -0.17
CA LYS A 171 -8.42 15.68 -0.42
C LYS A 171 -8.75 15.55 -1.91
N LYS A 172 -7.96 16.20 -2.78
CA LYS A 172 -8.13 16.12 -4.24
C LYS A 172 -7.91 14.71 -4.78
N MET A 173 -6.95 13.96 -4.24
CA MET A 173 -6.69 12.57 -4.64
C MET A 173 -7.85 11.67 -4.25
N ILE A 174 -8.33 11.76 -3.00
CA ILE A 174 -9.47 10.98 -2.52
C ILE A 174 -10.73 11.31 -3.33
N LEU A 175 -11.06 12.59 -3.55
CA LEU A 175 -12.27 12.98 -4.30
C LEU A 175 -12.26 12.58 -5.78
N LYS A 176 -11.11 12.20 -6.34
CA LYS A 176 -10.99 11.70 -7.72
C LYS A 176 -11.10 10.19 -7.83
N ALA A 177 -10.88 9.46 -6.74
CA ALA A 177 -10.94 7.99 -6.71
C ALA A 177 -12.38 7.49 -6.74
N SER A 178 -12.57 6.18 -6.98
CA SER A 178 -13.90 5.55 -6.92
C SER A 178 -14.47 5.65 -5.49
N PRO A 179 -15.68 6.22 -5.32
CA PRO A 179 -16.35 6.24 -4.02
C PRO A 179 -16.50 4.85 -3.40
N THR A 180 -16.84 3.85 -4.22
CA THR A 180 -16.95 2.45 -3.80
C THR A 180 -15.61 1.93 -3.28
N SER A 181 -14.55 2.09 -4.07
CA SER A 181 -13.18 1.69 -3.70
C SER A 181 -12.71 2.31 -2.39
N LEU A 182 -13.01 3.59 -2.16
CA LEU A 182 -12.61 4.28 -0.94
C LEU A 182 -13.26 3.67 0.31
N ARG A 183 -14.59 3.45 0.31
CA ARG A 183 -15.29 2.90 1.48
C ARG A 183 -14.85 1.45 1.76
N ILE A 184 -14.71 0.62 0.73
CA ILE A 184 -14.23 -0.77 0.93
C ILE A 184 -12.76 -0.79 1.40
N THR A 185 -11.89 0.09 0.88
CA THR A 185 -10.47 0.16 1.27
C THR A 185 -10.32 0.59 2.73
N HIS A 186 -11.10 1.59 3.17
CA HIS A 186 -11.09 2.03 4.56
C HIS A 186 -11.48 0.89 5.51
N ARG A 187 -12.52 0.14 5.18
CA ARG A 187 -12.91 -1.03 5.97
C ARG A 187 -11.86 -2.13 5.91
N GLN A 188 -11.34 -2.45 4.73
CA GLN A 188 -10.34 -3.48 4.49
C GLN A 188 -9.09 -3.30 5.36
N VAL A 189 -8.50 -2.12 5.37
CA VAL A 189 -7.28 -1.84 6.16
C VAL A 189 -7.56 -1.97 7.65
N ARG A 190 -8.74 -1.54 8.12
CA ARG A 190 -9.12 -1.65 9.55
C ARG A 190 -9.40 -3.09 9.98
N GLU A 191 -10.04 -3.88 9.14
CA GLU A 191 -10.27 -5.31 9.42
C GLU A 191 -8.97 -6.11 9.34
N GLY A 192 -8.12 -5.85 8.34
CA GLY A 192 -6.82 -6.51 8.16
C GLY A 192 -5.87 -6.35 9.35
N GLY A 193 -5.99 -5.27 10.12
CA GLY A 193 -5.25 -5.08 11.39
C GLY A 193 -5.61 -6.09 12.49
N ARG A 194 -6.74 -6.79 12.37
CA ARG A 194 -7.23 -7.80 13.34
C ARG A 194 -7.15 -9.24 12.81
N LEU A 195 -6.86 -9.41 11.53
CA LEU A 195 -6.81 -10.70 10.85
C LEU A 195 -5.37 -11.22 10.79
N SER A 196 -5.22 -12.55 10.78
CA SER A 196 -3.95 -13.19 10.44
C SER A 196 -3.59 -12.96 8.98
N PHE A 197 -2.35 -13.32 8.60
CA PHE A 197 -1.86 -13.21 7.24
C PHE A 197 -2.76 -13.95 6.23
N SER A 198 -3.13 -15.20 6.53
CA SER A 198 -3.99 -15.98 5.63
C SER A 198 -5.42 -15.44 5.56
N GLU A 199 -6.00 -15.02 6.69
CA GLU A 199 -7.35 -14.45 6.72
C GLU A 199 -7.43 -13.12 5.94
N CYS A 200 -6.35 -12.34 5.90
CA CYS A 200 -6.25 -11.16 5.04
C CYS A 200 -6.40 -11.52 3.55
N PHE A 201 -5.73 -12.59 3.09
CA PHE A 201 -5.88 -13.08 1.72
C PHE A 201 -7.27 -13.66 1.44
N ASP A 202 -7.88 -14.34 2.40
CA ASP A 202 -9.25 -14.87 2.26
C ASP A 202 -10.25 -13.72 2.11
N MET A 203 -10.13 -12.66 2.92
CA MET A 203 -10.92 -11.44 2.79
C MET A 203 -10.72 -10.78 1.43
N GLU A 204 -9.48 -10.55 1.02
CA GLU A 204 -9.17 -9.92 -0.27
C GLU A 204 -9.65 -10.75 -1.47
N TYR A 205 -9.62 -12.08 -1.37
CA TYR A 205 -10.14 -12.95 -2.41
C TYR A 205 -11.65 -12.77 -2.61
N GLU A 206 -12.43 -12.73 -1.53
CA GLU A 206 -13.87 -12.45 -1.61
C GLU A 206 -14.15 -11.04 -2.14
N MET A 207 -13.41 -10.03 -1.66
CA MET A 207 -13.51 -8.67 -2.18
C MET A 207 -13.20 -8.60 -3.68
N THR A 208 -12.19 -9.35 -4.15
CA THR A 208 -11.80 -9.42 -5.56
C THR A 208 -12.90 -10.06 -6.41
N ARG A 209 -13.55 -11.10 -5.91
CA ARG A 209 -14.67 -11.75 -6.60
C ARG A 209 -15.82 -10.78 -6.82
N GLU A 210 -16.13 -9.94 -5.84
CA GLU A 210 -17.20 -8.96 -5.97
C GLU A 210 -16.80 -7.79 -6.87
N ILE A 211 -15.61 -7.20 -6.67
CA ILE A 211 -15.17 -6.04 -7.44
C ILE A 211 -14.95 -6.35 -8.93
N SER A 212 -14.61 -7.60 -9.27
CA SER A 212 -14.48 -8.04 -10.67
C SER A 212 -15.80 -7.97 -11.46
N ARG A 213 -16.93 -7.77 -10.78
CA ARG A 213 -18.26 -7.55 -11.39
C ARG A 213 -18.73 -6.10 -11.27
N ASN A 214 -17.98 -5.26 -10.56
CA ASN A 214 -18.35 -3.88 -10.31
C ASN A 214 -17.98 -2.99 -11.52
N HIS A 215 -18.83 -2.00 -11.78
CA HIS A 215 -18.66 -1.03 -12.85
C HIS A 215 -17.33 -0.27 -12.78
N ASP A 216 -16.95 0.23 -11.60
CA ASP A 216 -15.84 1.15 -11.43
C ASP A 216 -14.49 0.53 -11.79
N PHE A 217 -14.31 -0.78 -11.57
CA PHE A 217 -13.06 -1.43 -11.96
C PHE A 217 -12.85 -1.38 -13.47
N PHE A 218 -13.87 -1.72 -14.26
CA PHE A 218 -13.77 -1.67 -15.72
C PHE A 218 -13.63 -0.24 -16.24
N GLU A 219 -14.40 0.69 -15.69
CA GLU A 219 -14.36 2.10 -16.10
C GLU A 219 -13.01 2.75 -15.72
N GLY A 220 -12.50 2.47 -14.53
CA GLY A 220 -11.21 2.95 -14.06
C GLY A 220 -10.04 2.44 -14.92
N VAL A 221 -10.02 1.14 -15.22
CA VAL A 221 -9.03 0.56 -16.14
C VAL A 221 -9.15 1.16 -17.53
N ARG A 222 -10.36 1.28 -18.07
CA ARG A 222 -10.61 1.90 -19.39
C ARG A 222 -10.05 3.32 -19.44
N ALA A 223 -10.48 4.18 -18.53
CA ALA A 223 -10.13 5.59 -18.51
C ALA A 223 -8.64 5.84 -18.22
N VAL A 224 -8.00 5.08 -17.32
CA VAL A 224 -6.60 5.34 -16.90
C VAL A 224 -5.58 4.62 -17.78
N MET A 225 -5.87 3.40 -18.23
CA MET A 225 -4.88 2.53 -18.87
C MET A 225 -5.11 2.34 -20.38
N ILE A 226 -6.37 2.26 -20.81
CA ILE A 226 -6.72 1.94 -22.20
C ILE A 226 -6.91 3.22 -23.03
N ASP A 227 -7.97 3.97 -22.75
CA ASP A 227 -8.40 5.10 -23.57
C ASP A 227 -7.67 6.40 -23.19
N LYS A 228 -7.29 6.56 -21.91
CA LYS A 228 -6.60 7.75 -21.39
C LYS A 228 -7.36 9.05 -21.71
N ASP A 229 -8.68 8.98 -21.70
CA ASP A 229 -9.58 10.00 -22.25
C ASP A 229 -10.15 10.98 -21.20
N GLY A 230 -9.75 10.83 -19.94
CA GLY A 230 -10.12 11.74 -18.87
C GLY A 230 -10.38 11.03 -17.53
N PRO A 231 -10.99 11.75 -16.57
CA PRO A 231 -11.42 11.16 -15.31
C PRO A 231 -12.44 10.04 -15.54
N PRO A 232 -12.31 8.90 -14.84
CA PRO A 232 -13.28 7.82 -14.94
C PRO A 232 -14.66 8.26 -14.44
N ARG A 233 -15.72 7.69 -15.01
CA ARG A 233 -17.11 7.99 -14.65
C ARG A 233 -17.63 7.01 -13.60
N TRP A 234 -17.38 7.28 -12.33
CA TRP A 234 -17.75 6.36 -11.25
C TRP A 234 -19.27 6.17 -11.09
N ASP A 235 -19.67 4.95 -10.74
CA ASP A 235 -21.04 4.56 -10.39
C ASP A 235 -21.05 3.63 -9.15
N PRO A 236 -21.44 4.13 -7.97
CA PRO A 236 -21.97 5.47 -7.71
C PRO A 236 -20.95 6.60 -7.83
N SER A 237 -21.43 7.80 -8.17
CA SER A 237 -20.59 8.98 -8.44
C SER A 237 -20.13 9.75 -7.21
N ALA A 238 -20.76 9.53 -6.05
CA ALA A 238 -20.48 10.22 -4.81
C ALA A 238 -20.46 9.26 -3.60
N LEU A 239 -19.71 9.62 -2.56
CA LEU A 239 -19.52 8.78 -1.35
C LEU A 239 -20.82 8.51 -0.59
N ASP A 240 -21.70 9.50 -0.51
CA ASP A 240 -23.00 9.40 0.17
C ASP A 240 -24.00 8.47 -0.56
N GLN A 241 -23.72 8.11 -1.81
CA GLN A 241 -24.50 7.16 -2.59
C GLN A 241 -24.06 5.70 -2.37
N VAL A 242 -22.89 5.47 -1.77
CA VAL A 242 -22.37 4.14 -1.49
C VAL A 242 -22.89 3.70 -0.13
N SER A 243 -23.96 2.90 -0.09
CA SER A 243 -24.55 2.46 1.18
C SER A 243 -23.71 1.41 1.89
N ASP A 244 -23.92 1.22 3.21
CA ASP A 244 -23.23 0.18 3.98
C ASP A 244 -23.59 -1.23 3.46
N GLU A 245 -24.82 -1.43 2.96
CA GLU A 245 -25.22 -2.67 2.30
C GLU A 245 -24.47 -2.93 0.99
N MET A 246 -24.04 -1.90 0.27
CA MET A 246 -23.17 -2.07 -0.90
C MET A 246 -21.78 -2.51 -0.45
N VAL A 247 -21.21 -1.83 0.55
CA VAL A 247 -19.89 -2.16 1.13
C VAL A 247 -19.88 -3.59 1.68
N ASN A 248 -20.92 -4.00 2.40
CA ASN A 248 -21.04 -5.33 3.01
C ASN A 248 -20.95 -6.49 2.02
N ARG A 249 -21.27 -6.30 0.73
CA ARG A 249 -21.20 -7.36 -0.28
C ARG A 249 -19.78 -7.78 -0.62
N TYR A 250 -18.81 -6.89 -0.42
CA TYR A 250 -17.41 -7.16 -0.72
C TYR A 250 -16.73 -8.01 0.33
N PHE A 251 -17.28 -8.06 1.55
CA PHE A 251 -16.63 -8.74 2.67
C PHE A 251 -17.24 -10.13 2.88
N PRO A 252 -16.44 -11.10 3.36
CA PRO A 252 -16.97 -12.38 3.79
C PRO A 252 -18.12 -12.15 4.78
N LYS A 253 -19.20 -12.93 4.63
CA LYS A 253 -20.25 -12.94 5.65
C LYS A 253 -19.62 -13.44 6.93
N LEU A 254 -19.66 -12.63 7.99
CA LEU A 254 -19.27 -13.07 9.33
C LEU A 254 -20.08 -14.34 9.64
N SER A 255 -19.39 -15.47 9.79
CA SER A 255 -19.99 -16.68 10.31
C SER A 255 -20.40 -16.37 11.75
N ASN A 256 -21.70 -16.28 12.02
CA ASN A 256 -22.23 -16.25 13.39
C ASN A 256 -21.91 -17.56 14.12
#